data_AF-A0A448YX96-F1
#
_entry.id   AF-A0A448YX96-F1
#
_cell.length_a   1.000
_cell.length_b   1.000
_cell.length_c   1.000
_cell.angle_alpha   90.00
_cell.angle_beta   90.00
_cell.angle_gamma   90.00
#
_symmetry.space_group_name_H-M   'P 1'
#
loop_
_entity.id
_entity.type
_entity.pdbx_description
1 polymer ?
#
loop_
_entity_poly.entity_id
_entity_poly.type
_entity_poly.pdbx_seq_one_letter_code
_entity_poly.pdbx_strand_id
1 'polypeptide(L)'
;MKTCAATIIALVGSANAFAPSNGSARSSTSLNSHFSSIETQLFNKQTLLKALNDMGLKTKSTKDGEQIEARGYKGETIMADIVVEQQNNYDVAFRNNGESYELVTDLQFWQQAMPVDAFMEKVNQRYAINNLVDTSGEEGFNVDNVVTAADGTVTLEMSRYAFN
;
A
#
# COMPACT_ATOMS: atom_id res chain seq x y z
N MET A 1 -22.62 40.30 -54.15
CA MET A 1 -22.43 39.01 -54.88
C MET A 1 -21.59 38.13 -53.97
N LYS A 2 -21.98 36.98 -53.41
CA LYS A 2 -23.16 36.12 -53.51
C LYS A 2 -23.40 35.55 -52.10
N THR A 3 -24.65 35.56 -51.66
CA THR A 3 -25.20 34.77 -50.54
C THR A 3 -25.19 33.29 -50.88
N CYS A 4 -24.86 32.41 -49.92
CA CYS A 4 -25.38 31.04 -49.87
C CYS A 4 -25.45 30.59 -48.40
N ALA A 5 -26.67 30.50 -47.90
CA ALA A 5 -27.04 29.74 -46.71
C ALA A 5 -27.22 28.26 -47.09
N ALA A 6 -26.95 27.33 -46.17
CA ALA A 6 -27.48 25.96 -46.24
C ALA A 6 -27.50 25.29 -44.85
N THR A 7 -28.68 25.37 -44.25
CA THR A 7 -29.51 24.32 -43.63
C THR A 7 -28.88 23.16 -42.86
N ILE A 8 -29.36 23.06 -41.62
CA ILE A 8 -29.22 22.03 -40.59
C ILE A 8 -29.93 20.73 -40.99
N ILE A 9 -29.29 19.58 -40.76
CA ILE A 9 -29.96 18.29 -40.57
C ILE A 9 -29.54 17.76 -39.20
N ALA A 10 -30.50 17.73 -38.28
CA ALA A 10 -30.36 17.09 -36.97
C ALA A 10 -30.54 15.57 -37.14
N LEU A 11 -29.50 14.81 -36.82
CA LEU A 11 -29.59 13.36 -36.63
C LEU A 11 -29.78 13.08 -35.13
N VAL A 12 -31.00 12.72 -34.78
CA VAL A 12 -31.34 12.08 -33.51
C VAL A 12 -30.74 10.68 -33.49
N GLY A 13 -29.73 10.49 -32.62
CA GLY A 13 -29.09 9.21 -32.34
C GLY A 13 -29.12 8.95 -30.85
N SER A 14 -29.90 7.94 -30.47
CA SER A 14 -30.20 7.34 -29.18
C SER A 14 -29.19 7.57 -28.03
N ALA A 15 -29.73 8.00 -26.89
CA ALA A 15 -29.08 7.96 -25.60
C ALA A 15 -28.76 6.50 -25.21
N ASN A 16 -27.47 6.15 -25.19
CA ASN A 16 -26.98 5.03 -24.40
C ASN A 16 -26.32 5.61 -23.15
N ALA A 17 -27.04 5.46 -22.03
CA ALA A 17 -26.62 5.85 -20.70
C ALA A 17 -25.27 5.23 -20.35
N PHE A 18 -24.36 6.10 -19.89
CA PHE A 18 -23.05 5.76 -19.36
C PHE A 18 -23.25 5.10 -17.97
N ALA A 19 -23.29 3.78 -17.92
CA ALA A 19 -23.27 3.02 -16.67
C ALA A 19 -21.94 2.25 -16.58
N PRO A 20 -21.09 2.48 -15.57
CA PRO A 20 -19.98 1.57 -15.33
C PRO A 20 -20.51 0.32 -14.62
N SER A 21 -20.56 -0.81 -15.33
CA SER A 21 -20.73 -2.12 -14.72
C SER A 21 -19.39 -2.61 -14.20
N ASN A 22 -18.93 -2.10 -13.05
CA ASN A 22 -17.82 -2.68 -12.32
C ASN A 22 -18.36 -3.59 -11.22
N GLY A 23 -18.86 -4.76 -11.65
CA GLY A 23 -19.05 -5.89 -10.75
C GLY A 23 -17.68 -6.51 -10.51
N SER A 24 -16.89 -5.92 -9.60
CA SER A 24 -15.76 -6.65 -9.01
C SER A 24 -16.34 -7.89 -8.36
N ALA A 25 -16.13 -9.05 -8.97
CA ALA A 25 -16.41 -10.33 -8.39
C ALA A 25 -15.67 -10.37 -7.05
N ARG A 26 -16.42 -10.27 -5.95
CA ARG A 26 -15.86 -10.48 -4.62
C ARG A 26 -15.37 -11.93 -4.61
N SER A 27 -14.06 -12.11 -4.50
CA SER A 27 -13.45 -13.42 -4.32
C SER A 27 -14.18 -14.15 -3.20
N SER A 28 -14.74 -15.31 -3.51
CA SER A 28 -15.42 -16.18 -2.56
C SER A 28 -14.42 -16.68 -1.53
N THR A 29 -14.34 -15.98 -0.39
CA THR A 29 -13.51 -16.40 0.74
C THR A 29 -14.05 -17.71 1.28
N SER A 30 -13.19 -18.74 1.32
CA SER A 30 -13.43 -19.98 2.03
C SER A 30 -13.89 -19.67 3.46
N LEU A 31 -15.05 -20.19 3.87
CA LEU A 31 -15.71 -19.93 5.17
C LEU A 31 -14.93 -20.45 6.40
N ASN A 32 -13.70 -20.92 6.22
CA ASN A 32 -12.90 -21.53 7.27
C ASN A 32 -11.65 -20.71 7.66
N SER A 33 -11.44 -19.52 7.10
CA SER A 33 -10.29 -18.66 7.44
C SER A 33 -10.77 -17.34 8.03
N HIS A 34 -10.32 -17.02 9.25
CA HIS A 34 -10.57 -15.74 9.92
C HIS A 34 -9.63 -14.61 9.45
N PHE A 35 -8.62 -14.95 8.64
CA PHE A 35 -7.67 -13.97 8.15
C PHE A 35 -8.34 -13.01 7.16
N SER A 36 -8.09 -11.73 7.39
CA SER A 36 -8.38 -10.67 6.44
C SER A 36 -7.08 -10.30 5.70
N SER A 37 -7.19 -10.16 4.38
CA SER A 37 -6.13 -9.60 3.54
C SER A 37 -6.49 -8.18 3.14
N ILE A 38 -5.54 -7.25 3.25
CA ILE A 38 -5.64 -5.89 2.74
C ILE A 38 -4.59 -5.74 1.64
N GLU A 39 -5.06 -5.53 0.41
CA GLU A 39 -4.21 -5.25 -0.75
C GLU A 39 -3.54 -3.88 -0.61
N THR A 40 -2.26 -3.80 -0.99
CA THR A 40 -1.49 -2.56 -0.89
C THR A 40 -0.69 -2.30 -2.17
N GLN A 41 -0.09 -1.11 -2.27
CA GLN A 41 0.83 -0.73 -3.35
C GLN A 41 2.29 -0.72 -2.87
N LEU A 42 2.64 -1.68 -2.01
CA LEU A 42 3.98 -1.86 -1.47
C LEU A 42 4.70 -2.90 -2.34
N PHE A 43 5.83 -2.57 -2.94
CA PHE A 43 6.51 -3.42 -3.93
C PHE A 43 7.89 -3.90 -3.46
N ASN A 44 8.62 -3.01 -2.79
CA ASN A 44 9.98 -3.26 -2.36
C ASN A 44 10.01 -3.72 -0.90
N LYS A 45 10.47 -4.95 -0.67
CA LYS A 45 10.62 -5.53 0.67
C LYS A 45 11.49 -4.70 1.59
N GLN A 46 12.62 -4.20 1.09
CA GLN A 46 13.59 -3.45 1.90
C GLN A 46 13.01 -2.10 2.34
N THR A 47 12.34 -1.41 1.42
CA THR A 47 11.65 -0.14 1.72
C THR A 47 10.50 -0.37 2.72
N LEU A 48 9.77 -1.48 2.60
CA LEU A 48 8.74 -1.87 3.57
C LEU A 48 9.33 -2.16 4.95
N LEU A 49 10.42 -2.92 5.03
CA LEU A 49 11.11 -3.17 6.30
C LEU A 49 11.61 -1.88 6.94
N LYS A 50 12.18 -0.96 6.16
CA LYS A 50 12.60 0.37 6.63
C LYS A 50 11.40 1.14 7.21
N ALA A 51 10.28 1.17 6.49
CA ALA A 51 9.05 1.82 6.96
C ALA A 51 8.51 1.22 8.27
N LEU A 52 8.55 -0.11 8.43
CA LEU A 52 8.11 -0.78 9.65
C LEU A 52 9.09 -0.53 10.82
N ASN A 53 10.39 -0.46 10.55
CA ASN A 53 11.41 -0.13 11.55
C ASN A 53 11.29 1.32 12.02
N ASP A 54 10.99 2.26 11.12
CA ASP A 54 10.74 3.68 11.45
C ASP A 54 9.52 3.83 12.38
N MET A 55 8.59 2.89 12.32
CA MET A 55 7.45 2.80 13.23
C MET A 55 7.80 2.22 14.60
N GLY A 56 9.04 1.76 14.81
CA GLY A 56 9.49 1.12 16.04
C GLY A 56 8.92 -0.29 16.24
N LEU A 57 8.47 -0.94 15.16
CA LEU A 57 7.88 -2.28 15.23
C LEU A 57 8.97 -3.35 15.22
N LYS A 58 8.79 -4.40 16.03
CA LYS A 58 9.64 -5.58 15.99
C LYS A 58 9.19 -6.48 14.86
N THR A 59 9.96 -6.49 13.78
CA THR A 59 9.68 -7.30 12.60
C THR A 59 10.67 -8.45 12.47
N LYS A 60 10.18 -9.58 11.98
CA LYS A 60 10.96 -10.73 11.55
C LYS A 60 10.83 -10.83 10.04
N SER A 61 11.95 -10.81 9.36
CA SER A 61 12.02 -10.97 7.91
C SER A 61 13.03 -12.05 7.58
N THR A 62 12.73 -12.86 6.57
CA THR A 62 13.68 -13.85 6.05
C THR A 62 14.30 -13.36 4.74
N LYS A 63 15.24 -14.13 4.19
CA LYS A 63 15.85 -13.88 2.88
C LYS A 63 14.83 -14.00 1.76
N ASP A 64 15.16 -13.46 0.59
CA ASP A 64 14.25 -13.47 -0.55
C ASP A 64 14.00 -14.91 -1.02
N GLY A 65 12.73 -15.28 -1.13
CA GLY A 65 12.28 -16.63 -1.49
C GLY A 65 12.01 -17.56 -0.31
N GLU A 66 12.33 -17.16 0.92
CA GLU A 66 11.91 -17.87 2.13
C GLU A 66 10.64 -17.22 2.70
N GLN A 67 9.80 -18.01 3.37
CA GLN A 67 8.61 -17.52 4.07
C GLN A 67 8.67 -17.95 5.54
N ILE A 68 8.17 -17.11 6.42
CA ILE A 68 8.06 -17.33 7.86
C ILE A 68 6.59 -17.62 8.18
N GLU A 69 6.36 -18.55 9.09
CA GLU A 69 5.05 -18.81 9.64
C GLU A 69 4.65 -17.68 10.60
N ALA A 70 3.60 -16.94 10.24
CA ALA A 70 2.90 -16.03 11.12
C ALA A 70 1.77 -16.78 11.84
N ARG A 71 1.67 -16.60 13.15
CA ARG A 71 0.68 -17.29 13.99
C ARG A 71 -0.67 -16.58 13.94
N GLY A 72 -1.75 -17.35 13.79
CA GLY A 72 -3.12 -16.85 13.85
C GLY A 72 -4.05 -17.70 14.72
N TYR A 73 -5.34 -17.68 14.39
CA TYR A 73 -6.38 -18.25 15.24
C TYR A 73 -6.31 -19.77 15.34
N LYS A 74 -6.41 -20.29 16.57
CA LYS A 74 -6.45 -21.74 16.88
C LYS A 74 -5.29 -22.57 16.30
N GLY A 75 -4.11 -21.97 16.14
CA GLY A 75 -2.93 -22.66 15.62
C GLY A 75 -2.87 -22.69 14.09
N GLU A 76 -3.73 -21.93 13.41
CA GLU A 76 -3.51 -21.61 12.00
C GLU A 76 -2.23 -20.80 11.86
N THR A 77 -1.40 -21.19 10.89
CA THR A 77 -0.20 -20.47 10.52
C THR A 77 -0.29 -20.08 9.05
N ILE A 78 0.10 -18.85 8.74
CA ILE A 78 0.17 -18.36 7.36
C ILE A 78 1.63 -18.13 6.99
N MET A 79 1.99 -18.53 5.77
CA MET A 79 3.31 -18.26 5.22
C MET A 79 3.37 -16.83 4.69
N ALA A 80 4.35 -16.06 5.18
CA ALA A 80 4.52 -14.65 4.84
C ALA A 80 6.00 -14.26 4.77
N ASP A 81 6.30 -13.19 4.04
CA ASP A 81 7.67 -12.71 3.83
C ASP A 81 8.18 -11.87 5.00
N ILE A 82 7.27 -11.14 5.65
CA ILE A 82 7.55 -10.28 6.81
C ILE A 82 6.48 -10.56 7.87
N VAL A 83 6.91 -10.73 9.12
CA VAL A 83 6.03 -10.97 10.26
C VAL A 83 6.30 -9.90 11.32
N VAL A 84 5.25 -9.25 11.78
CA VAL A 84 5.27 -8.28 12.88
C VAL A 84 4.64 -8.95 14.10
N GLU A 85 5.44 -9.12 15.14
CA GLU A 85 4.99 -9.81 16.34
C GLU A 85 4.11 -8.89 17.21
N GLN A 86 3.02 -9.45 17.74
CA GLN A 86 2.17 -8.79 18.73
C GLN A 86 2.32 -9.46 20.10
N GLN A 87 1.84 -8.77 21.15
CA GLN A 87 1.89 -9.28 22.53
C GLN A 87 0.89 -10.41 22.81
N ASN A 88 -0.13 -10.58 21.96
CA ASN A 88 -1.19 -11.57 22.13
C ASN A 88 -0.97 -12.88 21.36
N ASN A 89 0.23 -13.13 20.81
CA ASN A 89 0.56 -14.31 20.01
C ASN A 89 -0.23 -14.45 18.68
N TYR A 90 -0.93 -13.40 18.26
CA TYR A 90 -1.48 -13.27 16.91
C TYR A 90 -0.54 -12.35 16.15
N ASP A 91 0.06 -12.83 15.08
CA ASP A 91 1.04 -12.03 14.34
C ASP A 91 0.35 -11.29 13.19
N VAL A 92 0.89 -10.11 12.85
CA VAL A 92 0.53 -9.39 11.64
C VAL A 92 1.54 -9.76 10.57
N ALA A 93 1.09 -10.16 9.40
CA ALA A 93 1.98 -10.62 8.35
C ALA A 93 1.89 -9.73 7.11
N PHE A 94 2.99 -9.61 6.36
CA PHE A 94 2.98 -9.12 4.99
C PHE A 94 3.43 -10.24 4.06
N ARG A 95 2.60 -10.52 3.07
CA ARG A 95 2.85 -11.56 2.06
C ARG A 95 2.95 -10.92 0.69
N ASN A 96 3.91 -11.34 -0.12
CA ASN A 96 3.96 -10.96 -1.52
C ASN A 96 2.97 -11.80 -2.33
N ASN A 97 2.04 -11.15 -3.04
CA ASN A 97 1.07 -11.83 -3.92
C ASN A 97 1.60 -12.04 -5.35
N GLY A 98 2.83 -11.61 -5.64
CA GLY A 98 3.47 -11.65 -6.96
C GLY A 98 3.50 -10.29 -7.66
N GLU A 99 2.63 -9.36 -7.27
CA GLU A 99 2.59 -7.98 -7.76
C GLU A 99 2.99 -6.99 -6.66
N SER A 100 2.41 -7.12 -5.47
CA SER A 100 2.65 -6.28 -4.32
C SER A 100 2.57 -7.07 -3.01
N TYR A 101 3.02 -6.45 -1.93
CA TYR A 101 2.80 -6.95 -0.59
C TYR A 101 1.36 -6.68 -0.15
N GLU A 102 0.72 -7.65 0.46
CA GLU A 102 -0.57 -7.51 1.14
C GLU A 102 -0.38 -7.69 2.64
N LEU A 103 -1.15 -6.94 3.42
CA LEU A 103 -1.24 -7.17 4.86
C LEU A 103 -2.19 -8.34 5.09
N VAL A 104 -1.75 -9.37 5.80
CA VAL A 104 -2.60 -10.49 6.20
C VAL A 104 -2.60 -10.64 7.71
N THR A 105 -3.78 -10.51 8.32
CA THR A 105 -3.93 -10.56 9.78
C THR A 105 -5.36 -10.90 10.19
N ASP A 106 -5.56 -11.36 11.42
CA ASP A 106 -6.89 -11.51 12.01
C ASP A 106 -7.28 -10.19 12.70
N LEU A 107 -8.22 -9.47 12.09
CA LEU A 107 -8.69 -8.18 12.58
C LEU A 107 -9.35 -8.26 13.95
N GLN A 108 -9.92 -9.41 14.32
CA GLN A 108 -10.56 -9.61 15.63
C GLN A 108 -9.52 -9.63 16.76
N PHE A 109 -8.28 -10.04 16.47
CA PHE A 109 -7.16 -10.08 17.42
C PHE A 109 -6.13 -8.97 17.17
N TRP A 110 -6.54 -7.91 16.47
CA TRP A 110 -5.69 -6.75 16.26
C TRP A 110 -5.40 -6.04 17.60
N GLN A 111 -4.12 -5.99 17.97
CA GLN A 111 -3.63 -5.44 19.23
C GLN A 111 -2.36 -4.61 18.99
N GLN A 112 -2.49 -3.64 18.10
CA GLN A 112 -1.48 -2.60 17.88
C GLN A 112 -1.92 -1.30 18.55
N ALA A 113 -0.99 -0.34 18.67
CA ALA A 113 -1.26 0.96 19.29
C ALA A 113 -2.33 1.80 18.56
N MET A 114 -2.69 1.43 17.33
CA MET A 114 -3.67 2.13 16.49
C MET A 114 -4.53 1.14 15.71
N PRO A 115 -5.73 1.52 15.24
CA PRO A 115 -6.55 0.69 14.36
C PRO A 115 -5.83 0.31 13.06
N VAL A 116 -6.26 -0.78 12.43
CA VAL A 116 -5.64 -1.30 11.19
C VAL A 116 -5.57 -0.26 10.07
N ASP A 117 -6.62 0.55 9.88
CA ASP A 117 -6.64 1.56 8.82
C ASP A 117 -5.59 2.65 9.06
N ALA A 118 -5.53 3.16 10.28
CA ALA A 118 -4.54 4.16 10.68
C ALA A 118 -3.12 3.59 10.67
N PHE A 119 -2.95 2.30 10.96
CA PHE A 119 -1.68 1.60 10.82
C PHE A 119 -1.25 1.54 9.36
N MET A 120 -2.14 1.15 8.46
CA MET A 120 -1.84 1.04 7.03
C MET A 120 -1.58 2.39 6.38
N GLU A 121 -2.34 3.43 6.72
CA GLU A 121 -2.07 4.80 6.28
C GLU A 121 -0.65 5.24 6.66
N LYS A 122 -0.28 4.95 7.91
CA LYS A 122 1.06 5.20 8.42
C LYS A 122 2.13 4.39 7.69
N VAL A 123 1.95 3.09 7.51
CA VAL A 123 2.91 2.26 6.75
C VAL A 123 3.10 2.82 5.33
N ASN A 124 2.00 3.14 4.64
CA ASN A 124 2.04 3.70 3.29
C ASN A 124 2.78 5.04 3.24
N GLN A 125 2.55 5.92 4.20
CA GLN A 125 3.24 7.20 4.29
C GLN A 125 4.77 7.01 4.45
N ARG A 126 5.21 6.19 5.41
CA ARG A 126 6.64 5.96 5.65
C ARG A 126 7.29 5.23 4.47
N TYR A 127 6.56 4.29 3.87
CA TYR A 127 7.02 3.61 2.66
C TYR A 127 7.24 4.60 1.51
N ALA A 128 6.27 5.49 1.24
CA ALA A 128 6.40 6.48 0.18
C ALA A 128 7.58 7.42 0.40
N ILE A 129 7.79 7.88 1.63
CA ILE A 129 8.94 8.71 2.02
C ILE A 129 10.24 7.95 1.77
N ASN A 130 10.36 6.73 2.30
CA ASN A 130 11.56 5.92 2.14
C ASN A 130 11.86 5.60 0.68
N ASN A 131 10.83 5.25 -0.10
CA ASN A 131 10.97 4.99 -1.53
C ASN A 131 11.49 6.23 -2.25
N LEU A 132 10.91 7.40 -1.97
CA LEU A 132 11.33 8.66 -2.58
C LEU A 132 12.77 9.01 -2.19
N VAL A 133 13.15 8.86 -0.92
CA VAL A 133 14.52 9.10 -0.45
C VAL A 133 15.52 8.18 -1.17
N ASP A 134 15.19 6.89 -1.24
CA ASP A 134 16.05 5.88 -1.85
C ASP A 134 16.22 6.16 -3.37
N THR A 135 15.13 6.45 -4.10
CA THR A 135 15.19 6.77 -5.54
C THR A 135 15.83 8.13 -5.83
N SER A 136 15.60 9.12 -4.95
CA SER A 136 16.17 10.48 -5.12
C SER A 136 17.69 10.46 -5.01
N GLY A 137 18.25 9.63 -4.12
CA GLY A 137 19.69 9.44 -4.01
C GLY A 137 20.32 8.90 -5.30
N GLU A 138 19.64 7.96 -5.97
CA GLU A 138 20.08 7.39 -7.25
C GLU A 138 20.04 8.43 -8.39
N GLU A 139 19.06 9.33 -8.37
CA GLU A 139 18.90 10.39 -9.38
C GLU A 139 19.77 11.64 -9.13
N GLY A 140 20.60 11.61 -8.08
CA GLY A 140 21.52 12.70 -7.75
C GLY A 140 20.87 13.87 -7.02
N PHE A 141 19.81 13.59 -6.26
CA PHE A 141 19.25 14.50 -5.28
C PHE A 141 19.71 14.11 -3.87
N ASN A 142 19.92 15.12 -3.03
CA ASN A 142 20.14 14.98 -1.60
C ASN A 142 18.91 15.46 -0.84
N VAL A 143 18.56 14.76 0.23
CA VAL A 143 17.45 15.14 1.10
C VAL A 143 17.98 16.08 2.17
N ASP A 144 17.55 17.34 2.12
CA ASP A 144 18.04 18.39 3.01
C ASP A 144 17.20 18.48 4.29
N ASN A 145 15.90 18.26 4.18
CA ASN A 145 14.97 18.37 5.31
C ASN A 145 13.72 17.50 5.09
N VAL A 146 13.20 16.93 6.18
CA VAL A 146 11.93 16.20 6.20
C VAL A 146 11.10 16.74 7.36
N VAL A 147 10.00 17.42 7.05
CA VAL A 147 9.11 18.03 8.04
C VAL A 147 7.77 17.30 8.03
N THR A 148 7.33 16.85 9.20
CA THR A 148 5.98 16.31 9.40
C THR A 148 5.14 17.33 10.16
N ALA A 149 4.09 17.84 9.52
CA ALA A 149 3.12 18.74 10.11
C ALA A 149 2.15 18.00 11.04
N ALA A 150 1.49 18.75 11.93
CA ALA A 150 0.56 18.18 12.92
C ALA A 150 -0.70 17.55 12.30
N ASP A 151 -1.03 17.94 11.07
CA ASP A 151 -2.13 17.37 10.28
C ASP A 151 -1.73 16.06 9.56
N GLY A 152 -0.48 15.63 9.70
CA GLY A 152 0.07 14.45 9.02
C GLY A 152 0.68 14.73 7.65
N THR A 153 0.66 15.97 7.16
CA THR A 153 1.34 16.33 5.91
C THR A 153 2.86 16.18 6.08
N VAL A 154 3.52 15.50 5.13
CA VAL A 154 4.99 15.38 5.11
C VAL A 154 5.55 16.14 3.94
N THR A 155 6.48 17.04 4.22
CA THR A 155 7.19 17.85 3.22
C THR A 155 8.65 17.45 3.21
N LEU A 156 9.16 17.13 2.01
CA LEU A 156 10.57 16.85 1.77
C LEU A 156 11.18 18.00 0.99
N GLU A 157 12.26 18.57 1.50
CA GLU A 157 13.09 19.54 0.79
C GLU A 157 14.33 18.81 0.27
N MET A 158 14.59 18.95 -1.04
CA MET A 158 15.66 18.23 -1.73
C MET A 158 16.48 19.19 -2.59
N SER A 159 17.79 19.03 -2.57
CA SER A 159 18.74 19.73 -3.45
C SER A 159 19.35 18.75 -4.45
N ARG A 160 19.75 19.24 -5.62
CA ARG A 160 20.44 18.42 -6.61
C ARG A 160 21.95 18.62 -6.48
N TYR A 161 22.75 17.56 -6.64
CA TYR A 161 24.21 17.72 -6.73
C TYR A 161 24.56 18.65 -7.89
N ALA A 162 25.19 19.77 -7.57
CA ALA A 162 25.91 20.57 -8.56
C ALA A 162 27.34 20.02 -8.64
N PHE A 163 27.67 19.36 -9.74
CA PHE A 163 29.08 19.11 -10.08
C PHE A 163 29.72 20.48 -10.34
N ASN A 164 30.76 20.81 -9.57
CA ASN A 164 31.58 22.02 -9.74
C ASN A 164 32.93 21.65 -10.33
#